data_AF-A0A1T5BQX6-F1
#
_entry.id   AF-A0A1T5BQX6-F1
#
_cell.length_a   1.000
_cell.length_b   1.000
_cell.length_c   1.000
_cell.angle_alpha   90.00
_cell.angle_beta   90.00
_cell.angle_gamma   90.00
#
_symmetry.space_group_name_H-M   'P 1'
#
loop_
_entity.id
_entity.type
_entity.pdbx_description
1 polymer ?
#
loop_
_entity_poly.entity_id
_entity_poly.type
_entity_poly.pdbx_seq_one_letter_code
_entity_poly.pdbx_strand_id
1 'polypeptide(L)'
;MSLTTRTISSLLNGVSRQPAILRSQDQTEDEINTWGDIARGLGRRPPTKHIADLGVSDAEGSFIHHINRDTSERYVVIIKDGDLRVFDATDGAEKTVAFPFGKAYLAGVEGAFKAVTVADFTFIVNSSITPALGAVGDDEETPPAYYLPGGYRVWGEGMGI
;
A
#
# COMPACT_ATOMS: atom_id res chain seq x y z
N MET A 1 -44.73 18.79 -34.47
CA MET A 1 -43.57 18.32 -33.68
C MET A 1 -42.60 17.66 -34.63
N SER A 2 -41.40 18.22 -34.79
CA SER A 2 -40.35 17.63 -35.62
C SER A 2 -39.59 16.57 -34.82
N LEU A 3 -39.36 15.40 -35.41
CA LEU A 3 -38.55 14.35 -34.81
C LEU A 3 -37.08 14.82 -34.74
N THR A 4 -36.50 14.84 -33.54
CA THR A 4 -35.09 15.18 -33.33
C THR A 4 -34.33 13.93 -32.89
N THR A 5 -33.38 13.48 -33.69
CA THR A 5 -32.52 12.32 -33.41
C THR A 5 -31.10 12.82 -33.16
N ARG A 6 -30.43 12.27 -32.15
CA ARG A 6 -29.02 12.54 -31.87
C ARG A 6 -28.30 11.25 -31.51
N THR A 7 -27.05 11.14 -31.92
CA THR A 7 -26.16 10.02 -31.59
C THR A 7 -25.13 10.47 -30.55
N ILE A 8 -24.84 9.61 -29.58
CA ILE A 8 -23.74 9.79 -28.62
C ILE A 8 -22.70 8.75 -29.01
N SER A 9 -21.50 9.21 -29.38
CA SER A 9 -20.46 8.35 -29.95
C SER A 9 -19.90 7.35 -28.92
N SER A 10 -19.75 7.79 -27.66
CA SER A 10 -19.22 6.96 -26.58
C SER A 10 -19.60 7.52 -25.21
N LEU A 11 -19.54 6.68 -24.16
CA LEU A 11 -19.77 7.07 -22.75
C LEU A 11 -18.44 6.99 -21.99
N LEU A 12 -17.50 7.88 -22.30
CA LEU A 12 -16.13 7.84 -21.76
C LEU A 12 -15.84 8.94 -20.74
N ASN A 13 -16.75 9.90 -20.56
CA ASN A 13 -16.50 11.08 -19.72
C ASN A 13 -16.88 10.90 -18.25
N GLY A 14 -17.28 9.68 -17.87
CA GLY A 14 -17.55 9.29 -16.49
C GLY A 14 -18.75 9.98 -15.86
N VAL A 15 -18.74 10.01 -14.52
CA VAL A 15 -19.83 10.54 -13.70
C VAL A 15 -19.74 12.06 -13.56
N SER A 16 -20.88 12.75 -13.75
CA SER A 16 -21.04 14.18 -13.51
C SER A 16 -22.29 14.50 -12.70
N ARG A 17 -22.08 15.17 -11.56
CA ARG A 17 -23.15 15.67 -10.68
C ARG A 17 -23.66 17.06 -11.07
N GLN A 18 -23.26 17.59 -12.22
CA GLN A 18 -23.82 18.84 -12.74
C GLN A 18 -25.30 18.67 -13.11
N PRO A 19 -26.13 19.72 -13.08
CA PRO A 19 -27.50 19.65 -13.56
C PRO A 19 -27.59 19.15 -15.00
N ALA A 20 -28.65 18.41 -15.34
CA ALA A 20 -28.79 17.75 -16.64
C ALA A 20 -28.68 18.69 -17.86
N ILE A 21 -29.00 19.98 -17.70
CA ILE A 21 -28.91 20.97 -18.77
C ILE A 21 -27.45 21.41 -19.08
N LEU A 22 -26.54 21.25 -18.12
CA LEU A 22 -25.12 21.58 -18.24
C LEU A 22 -24.25 20.34 -18.42
N ARG A 23 -24.78 19.16 -18.07
CA ARG A 23 -24.07 17.89 -18.21
C ARG A 23 -23.80 17.59 -19.67
N SER A 24 -22.58 17.13 -19.95
CA SER A 24 -22.20 16.69 -21.29
C SER A 24 -22.94 15.39 -21.64
N GLN A 25 -23.21 15.20 -22.92
CA GLN A 25 -24.14 14.15 -23.38
C GLN A 25 -23.54 12.74 -23.25
N ASP A 26 -22.23 12.66 -23.10
CA ASP A 26 -21.41 11.45 -22.95
C ASP A 26 -21.03 11.17 -21.47
N GLN A 27 -21.62 11.92 -20.53
CA GLN A 27 -21.47 11.74 -19.08
C GLN A 27 -22.71 11.09 -18.47
N THR A 28 -22.50 10.37 -17.37
CA THR A 28 -23.55 9.67 -16.62
C THR A 28 -23.76 10.29 -15.24
N GLU A 29 -24.89 10.01 -14.61
CA GLU A 29 -25.18 10.41 -13.22
C GLU A 29 -24.56 9.46 -12.19
N ASP A 30 -24.45 8.20 -12.58
CA ASP A 30 -23.89 7.12 -11.78
C ASP A 30 -23.27 6.07 -12.72
N GLU A 31 -22.23 5.41 -12.25
CA GLU A 31 -21.45 4.46 -13.01
C GLU A 31 -20.78 3.46 -12.05
N ILE A 32 -21.34 2.25 -11.99
CA ILE A 32 -20.95 1.21 -11.03
C ILE A 32 -20.36 0.01 -11.77
N ASN A 33 -19.15 -0.41 -11.37
CA ASN A 33 -18.47 -1.61 -11.88
C ASN A 33 -18.31 -1.66 -13.41
N THR A 34 -18.08 -0.52 -14.02
CA THR A 34 -17.78 -0.38 -15.45
C THR A 34 -16.29 -0.15 -15.68
N TRP A 35 -15.88 -0.21 -16.96
CA TRP A 35 -14.53 0.08 -17.42
C TRP A 35 -14.60 0.78 -18.77
N GLY A 36 -14.18 2.05 -18.83
CA GLY A 36 -14.11 2.82 -20.07
C GLY A 36 -12.83 2.52 -20.85
N ASP A 37 -12.96 2.02 -22.08
CA ASP A 37 -11.88 1.84 -23.05
C ASP A 37 -12.15 2.70 -24.29
N ILE A 38 -11.17 3.49 -24.73
CA ILE A 38 -11.31 4.36 -25.91
C ILE A 38 -11.63 3.55 -27.17
N ALA A 39 -11.08 2.33 -27.28
CA ALA A 39 -11.28 1.49 -28.47
C ALA A 39 -12.56 0.65 -28.41
N ARG A 40 -12.93 0.17 -27.22
CA ARG A 40 -14.04 -0.78 -27.02
C ARG A 40 -15.30 -0.14 -26.43
N GLY A 41 -15.24 1.14 -26.09
CA GLY A 41 -16.29 1.84 -25.38
C GLY A 41 -16.39 1.42 -23.91
N LEU A 42 -17.58 1.60 -23.34
CA LEU A 42 -17.84 1.29 -21.94
C LEU A 42 -18.20 -0.19 -21.78
N GLY A 43 -17.38 -0.92 -21.02
CA GLY A 43 -17.59 -2.33 -20.68
C GLY A 43 -17.83 -2.57 -19.20
N ARG A 44 -18.01 -3.84 -18.82
CA ARG A 44 -17.99 -4.25 -17.40
C ARG A 44 -16.53 -4.31 -16.91
N ARG A 45 -16.29 -3.97 -15.64
CA ARG A 45 -14.98 -4.15 -15.00
C ARG A 45 -14.51 -5.61 -15.15
N PRO A 46 -13.22 -5.85 -15.48
CA PRO A 46 -12.67 -7.20 -15.49
C PRO A 46 -12.93 -7.95 -14.17
N PRO A 47 -13.25 -9.26 -14.22
CA PRO A 47 -13.53 -10.03 -13.03
C PRO A 47 -12.28 -10.13 -12.14
N THR A 48 -12.48 -10.13 -10.82
CA THR A 48 -11.41 -10.45 -9.87
C THR A 48 -11.18 -11.96 -9.84
N LYS A 49 -9.91 -12.37 -9.77
CA LYS A 49 -9.53 -13.78 -9.60
C LYS A 49 -9.08 -13.98 -8.15
N HIS A 50 -9.70 -14.94 -7.46
CA HIS A 50 -9.22 -15.37 -6.15
C HIS A 50 -7.89 -16.11 -6.30
N ILE A 51 -6.88 -15.70 -5.53
CA ILE A 51 -5.56 -16.34 -5.49
C ILE A 51 -5.46 -17.17 -4.21
N ALA A 52 -5.49 -16.52 -3.06
CA ALA A 52 -5.40 -17.16 -1.75
C ALA A 52 -6.12 -16.32 -0.68
N ASP A 53 -6.46 -16.98 0.43
CA ASP A 53 -6.92 -16.33 1.66
C ASP A 53 -5.72 -16.13 2.58
N LEU A 54 -5.49 -14.89 3.02
CA LEU A 54 -4.36 -14.51 3.89
C LEU A 54 -4.65 -14.76 5.38
N GLY A 55 -5.88 -15.18 5.72
CA GLY A 55 -6.30 -15.39 7.10
C GLY A 55 -6.30 -14.09 7.93
N VAL A 56 -6.51 -12.95 7.27
CA VAL A 56 -6.63 -11.64 7.92
C VAL A 56 -8.11 -11.35 8.10
N SER A 57 -8.62 -11.52 9.32
CA SER A 57 -10.05 -11.36 9.62
C SER A 57 -10.50 -9.90 9.74
N ASP A 58 -9.58 -8.99 10.02
CA ASP A 58 -9.83 -7.56 10.11
C ASP A 58 -8.64 -6.79 9.54
N ALA A 59 -8.84 -6.14 8.39
CA ALA A 59 -7.82 -5.34 7.71
C ALA A 59 -8.04 -3.82 7.90
N GLU A 60 -9.09 -3.41 8.63
CA GLU A 60 -9.32 -1.99 8.90
C GLU A 60 -8.12 -1.42 9.67
N GLY A 61 -7.74 -0.18 9.37
CA GLY A 61 -6.59 0.50 9.97
C GLY A 61 -5.20 -0.04 9.58
N SER A 62 -5.12 -1.13 8.80
CA SER A 62 -3.84 -1.77 8.48
C SER A 62 -3.04 -0.94 7.49
N PHE A 63 -1.73 -0.83 7.74
CA PHE A 63 -0.82 -0.26 6.76
C PHE A 63 -0.36 -1.34 5.78
N ILE A 64 -0.60 -1.10 4.48
CA ILE A 64 -0.25 -2.03 3.39
C ILE A 64 0.80 -1.39 2.50
N HIS A 65 1.90 -2.11 2.26
CA HIS A 65 2.96 -1.69 1.37
C HIS A 65 3.26 -2.78 0.33
N HIS A 66 3.30 -2.39 -0.95
CA HIS A 66 3.60 -3.31 -2.04
C HIS A 66 5.06 -3.19 -2.45
N ILE A 67 5.74 -4.33 -2.51
CA ILE A 67 7.10 -4.46 -2.99
C ILE A 67 7.03 -5.17 -4.34
N ASN A 68 7.47 -4.51 -5.40
CA ASN A 68 7.55 -5.07 -6.74
C ASN A 68 8.96 -4.82 -7.29
N ARG A 69 9.87 -5.78 -7.07
CA ARG A 69 11.28 -5.65 -7.48
C ARG A 69 11.51 -6.19 -8.88
N ASP A 70 11.00 -7.39 -9.14
CA ASP A 70 11.08 -8.04 -10.44
C ASP A 70 9.86 -8.96 -10.73
N THR A 71 10.01 -9.89 -11.66
CA THR A 71 8.95 -10.83 -12.05
C THR A 71 8.65 -11.91 -11.01
N SER A 72 9.60 -12.21 -10.14
CA SER A 72 9.54 -13.26 -9.12
C SER A 72 9.48 -12.71 -7.69
N GLU A 73 10.08 -11.55 -7.44
CA GLU A 73 10.19 -10.91 -6.14
C GLU A 73 9.11 -9.84 -5.99
N ARG A 74 7.92 -10.28 -5.59
CA ARG A 74 6.77 -9.42 -5.32
C ARG A 74 6.16 -9.79 -3.99
N TYR A 75 6.06 -8.80 -3.11
CA TYR A 75 5.58 -9.00 -1.75
C TYR A 75 4.56 -7.95 -1.34
N VAL A 76 3.65 -8.33 -0.47
CA VAL A 76 2.71 -7.45 0.21
C VAL A 76 3.04 -7.49 1.70
N VAL A 77 3.42 -6.34 2.23
CA VAL A 77 3.69 -6.15 3.65
C VAL A 77 2.46 -5.57 4.30
N ILE A 78 2.01 -6.18 5.39
CA ILE A 78 0.88 -5.73 6.19
C ILE A 78 1.36 -5.49 7.61
N ILE A 79 1.16 -4.26 8.11
CA ILE A 79 1.46 -3.88 9.49
C ILE A 79 0.13 -3.59 10.20
N LYS A 80 -0.13 -4.30 11.30
CA LYS A 80 -1.32 -4.12 12.13
C LYS A 80 -1.05 -4.57 13.56
N ASP A 81 -1.62 -3.87 14.55
CA ASP A 81 -1.65 -4.27 15.97
C ASP A 81 -0.29 -4.63 16.58
N GLY A 82 0.78 -3.94 16.17
CA GLY A 82 2.11 -4.26 16.67
C GLY A 82 2.78 -5.45 15.96
N ASP A 83 2.22 -5.94 14.86
CA ASP A 83 2.79 -7.02 14.08
C ASP A 83 3.00 -6.64 12.61
N LEU A 84 3.90 -7.39 11.95
CA LEU A 84 4.21 -7.26 10.54
C LEU A 84 4.17 -8.65 9.90
N ARG A 85 3.29 -8.80 8.92
CA ARG A 85 3.16 -10.02 8.11
C ARG A 85 3.54 -9.71 6.67
N VAL A 86 4.25 -10.64 6.02
CA VAL A 86 4.67 -10.50 4.62
C VAL A 86 4.11 -11.67 3.83
N PHE A 87 3.43 -11.35 2.73
CA PHE A 87 2.89 -12.33 1.81
C PHE A 87 3.52 -12.17 0.44
N ASP A 88 3.73 -13.28 -0.23
CA ASP A 88 4.06 -13.28 -1.65
C ASP A 88 2.85 -12.81 -2.46
N ALA A 89 3.05 -11.86 -3.37
CA ALA A 89 1.96 -11.28 -4.15
C ALA A 89 1.43 -12.21 -5.25
N THR A 90 2.14 -13.30 -5.57
CA THR A 90 1.81 -14.20 -6.67
C THR A 90 0.97 -15.38 -6.22
N ASP A 91 1.38 -16.03 -5.13
CA ASP A 91 0.72 -17.24 -4.60
C ASP A 91 -0.02 -16.98 -3.26
N GLY A 92 0.23 -15.85 -2.60
CA GLY A 92 -0.34 -15.51 -1.30
C GLY A 92 0.29 -16.25 -0.12
N ALA A 93 1.42 -16.94 -0.33
CA ALA A 93 2.13 -17.64 0.73
C ALA A 93 2.76 -16.66 1.72
N GLU A 94 2.53 -16.88 3.01
CA GLU A 94 3.14 -16.10 4.08
C GLU A 94 4.64 -16.42 4.19
N LYS A 95 5.47 -15.38 4.23
CA LYS A 95 6.90 -15.50 4.49
C LYS A 95 7.17 -15.31 5.97
N THR A 96 8.14 -16.06 6.50
CA THR A 96 8.55 -15.93 7.91
C THR A 96 9.27 -14.60 8.13
N VAL A 97 8.75 -13.80 9.06
CA VAL A 97 9.37 -12.56 9.51
C VAL A 97 9.99 -12.79 10.89
N ALA A 98 11.29 -12.54 11.01
CA ALA A 98 11.98 -12.58 12.29
C ALA A 98 12.02 -11.19 12.93
N PHE A 99 11.84 -11.15 14.25
CA PHE A 99 11.91 -9.91 15.05
C PHE A 99 13.01 -10.04 16.11
N PRO A 100 14.30 -10.07 15.73
CA PRO A 100 15.36 -10.30 16.71
C PRO A 100 15.47 -9.19 17.78
N PHE A 101 14.83 -8.03 17.54
CA PHE A 101 14.86 -6.85 18.40
C PHE A 101 13.45 -6.44 18.85
N GLY A 102 12.52 -7.39 18.82
CA GLY A 102 11.15 -7.21 19.24
C GLY A 102 10.28 -6.44 18.25
N LYS A 103 9.05 -6.15 18.68
CA LYS A 103 7.98 -5.55 17.86
C LYS A 103 7.54 -4.16 18.33
N ALA A 104 8.21 -3.59 19.33
CA ALA A 104 7.76 -2.37 19.99
C ALA A 104 7.59 -1.19 19.01
N TYR A 105 8.43 -1.09 17.97
CA TYR A 105 8.34 -0.04 16.96
C TYR A 105 7.06 -0.11 16.08
N LEU A 106 6.47 -1.31 15.98
CA LEU A 106 5.26 -1.57 15.22
C LEU A 106 4.00 -1.30 16.04
N ALA A 107 4.11 -1.06 17.35
CA ALA A 107 3.02 -0.55 18.15
C ALA A 107 2.76 0.89 17.72
N GLY A 108 1.63 1.13 17.04
CA GLY A 108 1.38 2.43 16.41
C GLY A 108 -0.09 2.67 16.15
N VAL A 109 -0.40 3.94 15.93
CA VAL A 109 -1.73 4.43 15.56
C VAL A 109 -1.93 4.24 14.06
N GLU A 110 -3.15 3.96 13.64
CA GLU A 110 -3.53 3.87 12.23
C GLU A 110 -3.02 5.07 11.43
N GLY A 111 -2.44 4.80 10.25
CA GLY A 111 -1.91 5.85 9.36
C GLY A 111 -0.53 6.44 9.74
N ALA A 112 0.04 6.08 10.89
CA ALA A 112 1.36 6.56 11.31
C ALA A 112 2.54 5.92 10.55
N PHE A 113 2.34 4.74 9.97
CA PHE A 113 3.39 4.07 9.22
C PHE A 113 3.57 4.65 7.82
N LYS A 114 4.82 4.72 7.38
CA LYS A 114 5.25 5.03 6.02
C LYS A 114 6.34 4.03 5.66
N ALA A 115 6.32 3.53 4.43
CA ALA A 115 7.34 2.62 3.94
C ALA A 115 7.84 3.07 2.58
N VAL A 116 9.14 2.96 2.36
CA VAL A 116 9.79 3.24 1.08
C VAL A 116 10.73 2.10 0.76
N THR A 117 10.58 1.53 -0.44
CA THR A 117 11.48 0.47 -0.92
C THR A 117 12.41 1.03 -1.98
N VAL A 118 13.71 0.84 -1.78
CA VAL A 118 14.77 1.25 -2.69
C VAL A 118 15.71 0.06 -2.87
N ALA A 119 15.76 -0.48 -4.09
CA ALA A 119 16.52 -1.68 -4.42
C ALA A 119 16.26 -2.81 -3.39
N ASP A 120 17.28 -3.23 -2.64
CA ASP A 120 17.25 -4.34 -1.69
C ASP A 120 16.69 -3.98 -0.31
N PHE A 121 16.42 -2.71 -0.04
CA PHE A 121 16.04 -2.23 1.28
C PHE A 121 14.64 -1.65 1.29
N THR A 122 13.90 -1.97 2.36
CA THR A 122 12.63 -1.33 2.68
C THR A 122 12.79 -0.61 4.02
N PHE A 123 12.67 0.72 3.98
CA PHE A 123 12.66 1.55 5.16
C PHE A 123 11.22 1.72 5.64
N ILE A 124 10.97 1.40 6.91
CA ILE A 124 9.67 1.57 7.55
C ILE A 124 9.86 2.61 8.65
N VAL A 125 9.03 3.66 8.61
CA VAL A 125 9.05 4.77 9.55
C VAL A 125 7.71 4.86 10.24
N ASN A 126 7.74 4.95 11.57
CA ASN A 126 6.59 5.27 12.39
C ASN A 126 6.61 6.77 12.73
N SER A 127 5.69 7.55 12.16
CA SER A 127 5.65 9.00 12.36
C SER A 127 5.12 9.43 13.73
N SER A 128 4.64 8.52 14.58
CA SER A 128 4.22 8.83 15.94
C SER A 128 5.36 8.80 16.96
N ILE A 129 6.53 8.28 16.57
CA ILE A 129 7.68 8.15 17.47
C ILE A 129 8.62 9.33 17.25
N THR A 130 8.83 10.12 18.30
CA THR A 130 9.83 11.20 18.31
C THR A 130 11.22 10.60 18.53
N PRO A 131 12.20 10.84 17.64
CA PRO A 131 13.56 10.38 17.86
C PRO A 131 14.16 11.05 19.09
N ALA A 132 14.78 10.25 19.97
CA ALA A 132 15.56 10.76 21.09
C ALA A 132 17.00 11.09 20.65
N LEU A 133 17.81 11.66 21.53
CA LEU A 133 19.28 11.74 21.35
C LEU A 133 19.92 10.56 22.11
N GLY A 134 20.95 9.94 21.52
CA GLY A 134 21.79 8.97 22.24
C GLY A 134 22.62 9.64 23.36
N ALA A 135 23.30 8.86 24.19
CA ALA A 135 24.20 9.46 25.17
C ALA A 135 25.38 10.11 24.46
N VAL A 136 25.91 11.19 25.05
CA VAL A 136 27.06 11.92 24.50
C VAL A 136 28.26 10.98 24.46
N GLY A 137 28.75 10.65 23.27
CA GLY A 137 29.89 9.75 23.05
C GLY A 137 29.56 8.38 22.43
N ASP A 138 28.28 8.07 22.21
CA ASP A 138 27.84 6.83 21.55
C ASP A 138 27.89 6.89 20.00
N ASP A 139 28.48 7.95 19.46
CA ASP A 139 28.71 8.14 18.02
C ASP A 139 29.82 7.20 17.53
N GLU A 140 29.56 5.88 17.56
CA GLU A 140 30.45 4.91 16.93
C GLU A 140 30.41 5.06 15.41
N GLU A 141 31.59 4.97 14.78
CA GLU A 141 31.80 4.87 13.34
C GLU A 141 30.82 3.85 12.72
N THR A 142 30.20 4.20 11.58
CA THR A 142 29.16 3.40 10.93
C THR A 142 29.59 1.93 10.85
N PRO A 143 28.97 1.00 11.61
CA PRO A 143 29.43 -0.37 11.63
C PRO A 143 29.30 -0.97 10.24
N PRO A 144 30.30 -1.72 9.74
CA PRO A 144 30.23 -2.37 8.42
C PRO A 144 29.05 -3.33 8.28
N ALA A 145 28.47 -3.74 9.42
CA ALA A 145 27.24 -4.50 9.52
C ALA A 145 26.02 -3.82 8.87
N TYR A 146 25.94 -2.48 8.84
CA TYR A 146 24.84 -1.75 8.19
C TYR A 146 24.68 -2.09 6.68
N TYR A 147 25.76 -2.57 6.05
CA TYR A 147 25.79 -2.97 4.64
C TYR A 147 25.70 -4.49 4.41
N LEU A 148 25.63 -5.30 5.48
CA LEU A 148 25.54 -6.75 5.39
C LEU A 148 24.09 -7.21 5.63
N PRO A 149 23.62 -8.26 4.93
CA PRO A 149 22.33 -8.88 5.23
C PRO A 149 22.30 -9.30 6.70
N GLY A 150 21.46 -8.63 7.51
CA GLY A 150 21.32 -8.92 8.94
C GLY A 150 22.22 -8.11 9.89
N GLY A 151 22.92 -7.07 9.43
CA GLY A 151 23.62 -6.17 10.35
C GLY A 151 22.87 -4.84 10.53
N TYR A 152 22.58 -4.47 11.78
CA TYR A 152 21.93 -3.19 12.07
C TYR A 152 22.22 -2.70 13.49
N ARG A 153 22.32 -1.37 13.63
CA ARG A 153 22.31 -0.69 14.93
C ARG A 153 20.87 -0.42 15.35
N VAL A 154 20.57 -0.70 16.62
CA VAL A 154 19.37 -0.22 17.30
C VAL A 154 19.61 1.22 17.72
N TRP A 155 18.69 2.11 17.37
CA TRP A 155 18.53 3.35 18.13
C TRP A 155 17.79 2.99 19.43
N GLY A 156 18.51 2.89 20.55
CA GLY A 156 17.91 2.71 21.88
C GLY A 156 18.33 1.51 22.73
N GLU A 157 19.33 0.71 22.36
CA GLU A 157 19.88 -0.28 23.30
C GLU A 157 20.86 0.38 24.27
N GLY A 158 20.28 0.90 25.36
CA GLY A 158 21.05 1.49 26.46
C GLY A 158 20.24 2.09 27.60
N MET A 159 18.96 1.77 27.80
CA MET A 159 18.25 2.12 29.04
C MET A 159 17.24 1.02 29.43
N GLY A 160 17.77 -0.03 30.06
CA GLY A 160 17.01 -0.73 31.08
C GLY A 160 16.92 0.16 32.33
N ILE A 161 15.82 0.01 33.06
CA ILE A 161 15.82 0.29 34.50
C ILE A 161 16.96 -0.43 35.22
#